data_AF-A0A7V3L2G3-F1
#
_entry.id   AF-A0A7V3L2G3-F1
#
_cell.length_a   1.000
_cell.length_b   1.000
_cell.length_c   1.000
_cell.angle_alpha   90.00
_cell.angle_beta   90.00
_cell.angle_gamma   90.00
#
_symmetry.space_group_name_H-M   'P 1'
#
loop_
_entity.id
_entity.type
_entity.pdbx_description
1 polymer ?
#
loop_
_entity_poly.entity_id
_entity_poly.type
_entity_poly.pdbx_seq_one_letter_code
_entity_poly.pdbx_strand_id
1 'polypeptide(L)'
;MGEVVAVVRDPAEIRQFHCLFDGDASVSSVALNLAKVAKFPLADFHSRRINYGLVSAETGLLPADAPIGSIVAEHSETLWLAPELVMGSDDETLNTKSESSGSSENEQAPECVVVSQEECLLHDEGLDLPIEITIESVAHREIESFVSQCAECAGLLLGSVAAERRRRIIHISNSCPALGTKDTPTGLVVTPAAWEHALLTRHRQYPNLRIVGWFHGHHGAKVPFSEADSFVHSSFFPHPNMVAYAIDTVTGRSEFFYWRNGSILRLPQYGRVHQPQTVSEKSRKPLARGWRMSALVLCVALVALAGGLYWGVGEETSRVRQSAPVVRRVKSLTPKKKAQSPLTKPDRVYVLTERDNLWFVCKRFYGDGTLAPILAKYNGLTSVTNLQVGQRIKIPEKSVLMRLSEE
;
A
#
# COMPACT_ATOMS: atom_id res chain seq x y z
N MET A 1 1.39 -2.45 -35.13
CA MET A 1 1.33 -2.95 -33.74
C MET A 1 1.60 -1.76 -32.85
N GLY A 2 0.51 -1.12 -32.40
CA GLY A 2 0.60 0.00 -31.46
C GLY A 2 1.06 -0.51 -30.11
N GLU A 3 1.94 0.23 -29.47
CA GLU A 3 2.43 -0.04 -28.12
C GLU A 3 1.28 0.19 -27.12
N VAL A 4 0.96 -0.80 -26.27
CA VAL A 4 -0.07 -0.66 -25.24
C VAL A 4 0.50 0.21 -24.13
N VAL A 5 -0.06 1.40 -23.91
CA VAL A 5 0.38 2.31 -22.86
C VAL A 5 -0.64 2.31 -21.74
N ALA A 6 -0.19 2.03 -20.51
CA ALA A 6 -0.98 2.07 -19.30
C ALA A 6 -0.41 3.12 -18.33
N VAL A 7 -1.14 4.15 -17.94
CA VAL A 7 -0.64 5.16 -16.98
C VAL A 7 -1.11 4.78 -15.58
N VAL A 8 -0.18 4.47 -14.66
CA VAL A 8 -0.51 4.22 -13.23
C VAL A 8 -0.52 5.56 -12.50
N ARG A 9 -1.71 6.02 -12.11
CA ARG A 9 -1.85 7.32 -11.44
C ARG A 9 -1.65 7.29 -9.93
N ASP A 10 -1.91 6.17 -9.26
CA ASP A 10 -1.71 6.12 -7.81
C ASP A 10 -1.43 4.69 -7.31
N PRO A 11 -0.24 4.41 -6.74
CA PRO A 11 0.04 3.14 -6.09
C PRO A 11 -0.79 2.90 -4.81
N ALA A 12 -1.42 3.93 -4.25
CA ALA A 12 -2.27 3.86 -3.06
C ALA A 12 -3.77 3.67 -3.36
N GLU A 13 -4.25 4.10 -4.52
CA GLU A 13 -5.65 3.91 -4.94
C GLU A 13 -5.77 2.70 -5.88
N ILE A 14 -5.55 1.48 -5.38
CA ILE A 14 -5.74 0.21 -6.12
C ILE A 14 -5.47 0.40 -7.63
N ARG A 15 -4.25 0.85 -7.93
CA ARG A 15 -3.68 1.11 -9.26
C ARG A 15 -4.73 1.38 -10.34
N GLN A 16 -5.21 2.61 -10.38
CA GLN A 16 -5.92 3.13 -11.53
C GLN A 16 -4.98 3.14 -12.75
N PHE A 17 -5.37 2.43 -13.80
CA PHE A 17 -4.70 2.44 -15.10
C PHE A 17 -5.56 3.22 -16.11
N HIS A 18 -4.93 4.14 -16.85
CA HIS A 18 -5.46 4.59 -18.13
C HIS A 18 -4.78 3.81 -19.23
N CYS A 19 -5.52 2.92 -19.88
CA CYS A 19 -4.96 2.07 -20.93
C CYS A 19 -5.55 2.43 -22.29
N LEU A 20 -4.70 2.46 -23.31
CA LEU A 20 -5.12 2.34 -24.70
C LEU A 20 -4.84 0.90 -25.13
N PHE A 21 -5.89 0.10 -25.27
CA PHE A 21 -5.78 -1.27 -25.76
C PHE A 21 -6.32 -1.35 -27.17
N ASP A 22 -5.48 -1.78 -28.11
CA ASP A 22 -5.88 -2.20 -29.44
C ASP A 22 -5.49 -3.67 -29.57
N GLY A 23 -6.46 -4.58 -29.48
CA GLY A 23 -6.18 -6.01 -29.64
C GLY A 23 -7.23 -6.98 -29.07
N ASP A 24 -7.08 -8.24 -29.51
CA ASP A 24 -7.95 -9.38 -29.19
C ASP A 24 -7.59 -10.07 -27.85
N ALA A 25 -6.65 -9.51 -27.08
CA ALA A 25 -6.23 -10.11 -25.81
C ALA A 25 -7.39 -10.16 -24.80
N SER A 26 -7.54 -11.29 -24.12
CA SER A 26 -8.56 -11.46 -23.08
C SER A 26 -8.31 -10.53 -21.89
N VAL A 27 -9.37 -10.03 -21.28
CA VAL A 27 -9.34 -9.21 -20.06
C VAL A 27 -8.50 -9.86 -18.95
N SER A 28 -8.62 -11.17 -18.76
CA SER A 28 -7.87 -11.91 -17.73
C SER A 28 -6.36 -11.93 -18.00
N SER A 29 -5.94 -12.10 -19.26
CA SER A 29 -4.54 -12.03 -19.66
C SER A 29 -3.96 -10.63 -19.44
N VAL A 30 -4.74 -9.60 -19.80
CA VAL A 30 -4.39 -8.20 -19.55
C VAL A 30 -4.26 -7.90 -18.06
N ALA A 31 -5.23 -8.32 -17.25
CA ALA A 31 -5.21 -8.14 -15.80
C ALA A 31 -3.95 -8.74 -15.16
N LEU A 32 -3.59 -9.97 -15.55
CA LEU A 32 -2.40 -10.66 -15.07
C LEU A 32 -1.11 -9.93 -15.48
N ASN A 33 -1.04 -9.41 -16.70
CA ASN A 33 0.13 -8.65 -17.16
C ASN A 33 0.24 -7.30 -16.44
N LEU A 34 -0.87 -6.60 -16.20
CA LEU A 34 -0.88 -5.40 -15.36
C LEU A 34 -0.41 -5.70 -13.93
N ALA A 35 -0.84 -6.83 -13.34
CA ALA A 35 -0.35 -7.27 -12.04
C ALA A 35 1.17 -7.46 -12.02
N LYS A 36 1.74 -8.10 -13.06
CA LYS A 36 3.19 -8.30 -13.22
C LYS A 36 3.94 -6.97 -13.31
N VAL A 37 3.53 -6.09 -14.23
CA VAL A 37 4.22 -4.82 -14.47
C VAL A 37 4.17 -3.95 -13.22
N ALA A 38 3.03 -3.97 -12.54
CA ALA A 38 2.87 -3.24 -11.32
C ALA A 38 3.54 -3.94 -10.10
N LYS A 39 4.10 -5.15 -10.26
CA LYS A 39 4.76 -5.92 -9.18
C LYS A 39 3.80 -6.33 -8.05
N PHE A 40 2.53 -6.59 -8.36
CA PHE A 40 1.67 -7.31 -7.44
C PHE A 40 2.04 -8.81 -7.39
N PRO A 41 1.78 -9.50 -6.27
CA PRO A 41 2.11 -10.92 -6.15
C PRO A 41 1.24 -11.76 -7.09
N LEU A 42 1.83 -12.73 -7.78
CA LEU A 42 1.08 -13.67 -8.63
C LEU A 42 0.56 -14.90 -7.88
N ALA A 43 1.05 -15.10 -6.65
CA ALA A 43 0.66 -16.16 -5.77
C ALA A 43 0.59 -15.66 -4.32
N ASP A 44 -0.25 -16.28 -3.51
CA ASP A 44 -0.38 -15.97 -2.10
C ASP A 44 0.72 -16.62 -1.24
N PHE A 45 0.63 -16.47 0.08
CA PHE A 45 1.60 -17.02 1.03
C PHE A 45 1.61 -18.56 1.08
N HIS A 46 0.60 -19.22 0.52
CA HIS A 46 0.55 -20.67 0.30
C HIS A 46 0.94 -21.07 -1.13
N SER A 47 1.50 -20.15 -1.93
CA SER A 47 1.83 -20.37 -3.35
C SER A 47 0.62 -20.67 -4.25
N ARG A 48 -0.61 -20.36 -3.81
CA ARG A 48 -1.81 -20.46 -4.65
C ARG A 48 -1.86 -19.27 -5.59
N ARG A 49 -2.18 -19.49 -6.87
CA ARG A 49 -2.27 -18.41 -7.87
C ARG A 49 -3.32 -17.38 -7.46
N ILE A 50 -2.97 -16.11 -7.54
CA ILE A 50 -3.91 -14.99 -7.35
C ILE A 50 -4.56 -14.65 -8.68
N ASN A 51 -5.88 -14.66 -8.70
CA ASN A 51 -6.67 -14.20 -9.84
C ASN A 51 -6.82 -12.68 -9.79
N TYR A 52 -6.84 -12.06 -10.95
CA TYR A 52 -6.99 -10.62 -11.10
C TYR A 52 -8.12 -10.31 -12.09
N GLY A 53 -9.04 -9.44 -11.69
CA GLY A 53 -10.06 -8.86 -12.57
C GLY A 53 -9.77 -7.39 -12.87
N LEU A 54 -10.43 -6.86 -13.89
CA LEU A 54 -10.43 -5.44 -14.22
C LEU A 54 -11.81 -4.86 -13.98
N VAL A 55 -11.87 -3.79 -13.20
CA VAL A 55 -13.11 -3.04 -12.94
C VAL A 55 -13.03 -1.71 -13.68
N SER A 56 -13.95 -1.46 -14.59
CA SER A 56 -14.14 -0.16 -15.25
C SER A 56 -15.05 0.74 -14.43
N ALA A 57 -14.72 2.03 -14.37
CA ALA A 57 -15.58 3.07 -13.78
C ALA A 57 -16.97 3.15 -14.43
N GLU A 58 -17.05 2.86 -15.73
CA GLU A 58 -18.26 2.98 -16.53
C GLU A 58 -19.06 1.68 -16.50
N THR A 59 -18.43 0.57 -16.89
CA THR A 59 -19.11 -0.71 -17.12
C THR A 59 -19.00 -1.70 -15.97
N GLY A 60 -18.22 -1.40 -14.93
CA GLY A 60 -18.01 -2.31 -13.81
C GLY A 60 -17.02 -3.44 -14.11
N LEU A 61 -17.18 -4.59 -13.46
CA LEU A 61 -16.29 -5.74 -13.63
C LEU A 61 -16.35 -6.28 -15.06
N LEU A 62 -15.21 -6.32 -15.72
CA LEU A 62 -15.09 -6.79 -17.10
C LEU A 62 -15.08 -8.33 -17.17
N PRO A 63 -15.77 -8.94 -18.16
CA PRO A 63 -15.75 -10.40 -18.32
C PRO A 63 -14.36 -10.91 -18.67
N ALA A 64 -13.88 -11.92 -17.95
CA ALA A 64 -12.50 -12.43 -18.03
C ALA A 64 -12.07 -12.87 -19.44
N ASP A 65 -13.00 -13.44 -20.21
CA ASP A 65 -12.73 -14.01 -21.54
C ASP A 65 -13.03 -13.04 -22.69
N ALA A 66 -13.58 -11.85 -22.39
CA ALA A 66 -13.88 -10.86 -23.41
C ALA A 66 -12.58 -10.22 -23.93
N PRO A 67 -12.49 -9.88 -25.23
CA PRO A 67 -11.36 -9.14 -25.76
C PRO A 67 -11.38 -7.70 -25.23
N ILE A 68 -10.25 -7.22 -24.72
CA ILE A 68 -10.17 -5.89 -24.10
C ILE A 68 -10.45 -4.75 -25.11
N GLY A 69 -10.07 -4.95 -26.37
CA GLY A 69 -10.26 -3.97 -27.45
C GLY A 69 -11.73 -3.72 -27.78
N SER A 70 -12.64 -4.68 -27.54
CA SER A 70 -14.08 -4.46 -27.74
C SER A 70 -14.73 -3.64 -26.62
N ILE A 71 -14.03 -3.46 -25.50
CA ILE A 71 -14.55 -2.79 -24.30
C ILE A 71 -14.00 -1.36 -24.23
N VAL A 72 -12.70 -1.16 -24.49
CA VAL A 72 -12.01 0.13 -24.27
C VAL A 72 -11.79 0.90 -25.60
N ALA A 73 -12.65 0.66 -26.59
CA ALA A 73 -12.35 0.91 -28.01
C ALA A 73 -12.00 2.36 -28.38
N GLU A 74 -12.40 3.40 -27.62
CA GLU A 74 -12.24 4.80 -28.09
C GLU A 74 -11.87 5.82 -27.00
N HIS A 75 -11.87 5.47 -25.71
CA HIS A 75 -11.66 6.42 -24.62
C HIS A 75 -10.68 5.88 -23.56
N SER A 76 -9.90 6.79 -22.96
CA SER A 76 -9.07 6.47 -21.80
C SER A 76 -9.97 6.17 -20.59
N GLU A 77 -10.41 4.92 -20.44
CA GLU A 77 -11.19 4.52 -19.28
C GLU A 77 -10.31 4.41 -18.03
N THR A 78 -10.97 4.61 -16.88
CA THR A 78 -10.39 4.33 -15.58
C THR A 78 -10.62 2.87 -15.25
N LEU A 79 -9.54 2.08 -15.22
CA LEU A 79 -9.57 0.68 -14.86
C LEU A 79 -8.86 0.46 -13.52
N TRP A 80 -9.47 -0.30 -12.62
CA TRP A 80 -8.84 -0.78 -11.39
C TRP A 80 -8.55 -2.27 -11.49
N LEU A 81 -7.38 -2.66 -11.02
CA LEU A 81 -6.99 -4.05 -10.92
C LEU A 81 -7.47 -4.62 -9.58
N ALA A 82 -8.42 -5.55 -9.64
CA ALA A 82 -9.05 -6.13 -8.46
C ALA A 82 -8.54 -7.56 -8.23
N PRO A 83 -7.76 -7.82 -7.18
CA PRO A 83 -7.28 -9.17 -6.85
C PRO A 83 -8.36 -10.01 -6.17
N GLU A 84 -8.35 -11.31 -6.40
CA GLU A 84 -9.05 -12.28 -5.56
C GLU A 84 -8.20 -12.58 -4.31
N LEU A 85 -8.65 -12.12 -3.14
CA LEU A 85 -7.89 -12.23 -1.90
C LEU A 85 -8.54 -13.21 -0.93
N VAL A 86 -7.71 -13.98 -0.25
CA VAL A 86 -8.13 -14.78 0.89
C VAL A 86 -7.63 -14.11 2.17
N MET A 87 -8.51 -13.95 3.14
CA MET A 87 -8.29 -13.27 4.42
C MET A 87 -8.69 -14.19 5.57
N GLY A 88 -8.08 -14.01 6.75
CA GLY A 88 -8.33 -14.88 7.92
C GLY A 88 -7.46 -16.16 7.97
N SER A 89 -7.77 -17.02 8.94
CA SER A 89 -6.95 -18.19 9.26
C SER A 89 -7.29 -19.37 8.34
N ASP A 90 -6.68 -19.47 7.17
CA ASP A 90 -6.84 -20.65 6.32
C ASP A 90 -6.08 -21.86 6.89
N ASP A 91 -6.67 -22.60 7.83
CA ASP A 91 -6.31 -24.01 8.06
C ASP A 91 -7.35 -24.86 7.29
N GLU A 92 -6.86 -25.63 6.32
CA GLU A 92 -7.57 -26.56 5.42
C GLU A 92 -8.26 -26.04 4.13
N THR A 93 -7.60 -26.40 3.01
CA THR A 93 -8.16 -26.91 1.73
C THR A 93 -9.37 -26.19 1.12
N LEU A 94 -9.11 -25.05 0.47
CA LEU A 94 -9.84 -24.75 -0.78
C LEU A 94 -9.35 -25.69 -1.87
N ASN A 95 -9.77 -26.96 -1.81
CA ASN A 95 -9.72 -27.86 -2.96
C ASN A 95 -10.99 -27.61 -3.79
N THR A 96 -11.24 -26.35 -4.15
CA THR A 96 -12.16 -26.07 -5.25
C THR A 96 -11.41 -26.47 -6.50
N LYS A 97 -11.85 -27.56 -7.13
CA LYS A 97 -11.63 -27.75 -8.57
C LYS A 97 -12.15 -26.47 -9.22
N SER A 98 -11.26 -25.50 -9.47
CA SER A 98 -11.47 -24.58 -10.56
C SER A 98 -11.62 -25.50 -11.76
N GLU A 99 -12.79 -25.51 -12.39
CA GLU A 99 -12.86 -25.93 -13.77
C GLU A 99 -11.86 -25.05 -14.51
N SER A 100 -10.65 -25.61 -14.68
CA SER A 100 -9.67 -25.06 -15.58
C SER A 100 -10.29 -25.27 -16.95
N SER A 101 -10.98 -24.24 -17.44
CA SER A 101 -10.93 -23.95 -18.86
C SER A 101 -9.44 -23.82 -19.18
N GLY A 102 -8.87 -24.92 -19.68
CA GLY A 102 -7.51 -24.97 -20.13
C GLY A 102 -7.37 -24.04 -21.31
N SER A 103 -7.01 -22.79 -21.06
CA SER A 103 -6.35 -21.99 -22.07
C SER A 103 -4.92 -22.52 -22.15
N SER A 104 -4.59 -23.09 -23.31
CA SER A 104 -3.27 -23.59 -23.62
C SER A 104 -2.23 -22.50 -23.34
N GLU A 105 -1.07 -22.89 -22.83
CA GLU A 105 0.11 -22.06 -22.55
C GLU A 105 0.75 -21.43 -23.80
N ASN A 106 -0.04 -21.10 -24.82
CA ASN A 106 0.43 -20.59 -26.11
C ASN A 106 -0.31 -19.33 -26.58
N GLU A 107 -0.78 -18.50 -25.65
CA GLU A 107 -1.06 -17.10 -25.95
C GLU A 107 0.22 -16.29 -25.74
N GLN A 108 0.87 -15.88 -26.83
CA GLN A 108 1.89 -14.84 -26.82
C GLN A 108 1.31 -13.63 -26.08
N ALA A 109 1.72 -13.42 -24.83
CA ALA A 109 1.37 -12.24 -24.07
C ALA A 109 1.89 -11.01 -24.82
N PRO A 110 1.10 -9.94 -24.98
CA PRO A 110 1.59 -8.72 -25.63
C PRO A 110 2.83 -8.22 -24.89
N GLU A 111 3.95 -8.15 -25.63
CA GLU A 111 5.30 -7.92 -25.08
C GLU A 111 5.51 -6.50 -24.51
N CYS A 112 4.55 -5.59 -24.65
CA CYS A 112 4.77 -4.20 -24.24
C CYS A 112 3.51 -3.58 -23.64
N VAL A 113 3.42 -3.59 -22.31
CA VAL A 113 2.61 -2.65 -21.55
C VAL A 113 3.55 -1.60 -20.95
N VAL A 114 3.55 -0.39 -21.50
CA VAL A 114 4.38 0.72 -20.99
C VAL A 114 3.65 1.37 -19.83
N VAL A 115 4.20 1.24 -18.62
CA VAL A 115 3.68 1.92 -17.43
C VAL A 115 4.35 3.27 -17.22
N SER A 116 3.55 4.34 -17.10
CA SER A 116 4.05 5.69 -16.78
C SER A 116 4.68 5.76 -15.39
N GLN A 117 5.40 6.87 -15.10
CA GLN A 117 5.92 7.14 -13.75
C GLN A 117 4.78 7.18 -12.71
N GLU A 118 5.05 6.60 -11.54
CA GLU A 118 4.13 6.55 -10.39
C GLU A 118 3.93 7.96 -9.81
N GLU A 119 2.70 8.47 -9.78
CA GLU A 119 2.36 9.66 -9.00
C GLU A 119 1.91 9.20 -7.60
N CYS A 120 2.82 9.16 -6.63
CA CYS A 120 2.45 8.82 -5.25
C CYS A 120 1.66 9.98 -4.64
N LEU A 121 0.33 9.85 -4.57
CA LEU A 121 -0.51 10.92 -4.05
C LEU A 121 -0.57 10.92 -2.53
N LEU A 122 -0.45 9.77 -1.84
CA LEU A 122 -0.30 9.74 -0.39
C LEU A 122 1.03 10.41 0.00
N HIS A 123 0.96 11.57 0.65
CA HIS A 123 2.15 12.33 0.98
C HIS A 123 3.04 11.57 1.96
N ASP A 124 4.33 11.47 1.63
CA ASP A 124 5.40 10.95 2.51
C ASP A 124 5.84 11.96 3.59
N GLU A 125 5.07 13.04 3.76
CA GLU A 125 5.38 14.03 4.79
C GLU A 125 5.20 13.44 6.19
N GLY A 126 6.26 13.50 6.99
CA GLY A 126 6.23 13.09 8.38
C GLY A 126 6.10 11.59 8.60
N LEU A 127 6.61 10.73 7.69
CA LEU A 127 6.65 9.28 7.91
C LEU A 127 7.44 8.86 9.18
N ASP A 128 8.32 9.73 9.64
CA ASP A 128 9.09 9.59 10.89
C ASP A 128 8.31 10.06 12.14
N LEU A 129 7.21 10.79 11.96
CA LEU A 129 6.38 11.27 13.06
C LEU A 129 5.57 10.12 13.69
N PRO A 130 5.23 10.23 14.99
CA PRO A 130 4.26 9.35 15.62
C PRO A 130 2.93 9.36 14.85
N ILE A 131 2.43 8.17 14.54
CA ILE A 131 1.14 8.01 13.89
C ILE A 131 0.00 8.24 14.88
N GLU A 132 -1.08 8.83 14.39
CA GLU A 132 -2.37 8.90 15.07
C GLU A 132 -3.44 8.46 14.07
N ILE A 133 -4.24 7.46 14.42
CA ILE A 133 -5.40 7.06 13.62
C ILE A 133 -6.63 7.64 14.28
N THR A 134 -7.46 8.28 13.46
CA THR A 134 -8.76 8.80 13.85
C THR A 134 -9.82 8.29 12.90
N ILE A 135 -11.00 7.95 13.42
CA ILE A 135 -12.15 7.52 12.63
C ILE A 135 -13.36 8.35 13.00
N GLU A 136 -14.07 8.88 12.00
CA GLU A 136 -15.33 9.57 12.21
C GLU A 136 -16.41 8.61 12.73
N SER A 137 -17.25 9.09 13.64
CA SER A 137 -18.34 8.30 14.21
C SER A 137 -19.33 7.79 13.16
N VAL A 138 -19.46 8.47 12.01
CA VAL A 138 -20.30 8.02 10.89
C VAL A 138 -19.68 6.78 10.23
N ALA A 139 -18.43 6.87 9.77
CA ALA A 139 -17.71 5.72 9.20
C ALA A 139 -17.67 4.53 10.16
N HIS A 140 -17.40 4.77 11.43
CA HIS A 140 -17.35 3.71 12.44
C HIS A 140 -18.70 2.98 12.55
N ARG A 141 -19.81 3.72 12.61
CA ARG A 141 -21.16 3.12 12.69
C ARG A 141 -21.56 2.40 11.42
N GLU A 142 -21.18 2.92 10.26
CA GLU A 142 -21.44 2.26 8.97
C GLU A 142 -20.73 0.91 8.90
N ILE A 143 -19.45 0.86 9.31
CA ILE A 143 -18.69 -0.38 9.40
C ILE A 143 -19.35 -1.33 10.41
N GLU A 144 -19.65 -0.88 11.64
CA GLU A 144 -20.33 -1.72 12.66
C GLU A 144 -21.68 -2.26 12.17
N SER A 145 -22.48 -1.42 11.52
CA SER A 145 -23.76 -1.81 10.93
C SER A 145 -23.58 -2.86 9.85
N PHE A 146 -22.55 -2.74 9.01
CA PHE A 146 -22.27 -3.69 7.95
C PHE A 146 -21.77 -5.03 8.49
N VAL A 147 -20.77 -5.02 9.39
CA VAL A 147 -20.21 -6.26 9.95
C VAL A 147 -21.20 -7.01 10.84
N SER A 148 -22.17 -6.32 11.46
CA SER A 148 -23.25 -7.00 12.20
C SER A 148 -24.20 -7.80 11.31
N GLN A 149 -24.23 -7.52 10.01
CA GLN A 149 -25.06 -8.21 9.02
C GLN A 149 -24.29 -9.26 8.21
N CYS A 150 -22.95 -9.26 8.29
CA CYS A 150 -22.07 -10.11 7.50
C CYS A 150 -20.87 -10.54 8.36
N ALA A 151 -20.88 -11.80 8.80
CA ALA A 151 -19.94 -12.33 9.80
C ALA A 151 -18.49 -12.35 9.31
N GLU A 152 -18.28 -12.65 8.03
CA GLU A 152 -16.98 -12.57 7.35
C GLU A 152 -17.13 -11.56 6.21
N CYS A 153 -16.52 -10.39 6.35
CA CYS A 153 -16.71 -9.30 5.41
C CYS A 153 -15.48 -8.44 5.28
N ALA A 154 -15.40 -7.63 4.23
CA ALA A 154 -14.28 -6.72 4.00
C ALA A 154 -14.74 -5.41 3.37
N GLY A 155 -13.84 -4.44 3.33
CA GLY A 155 -14.05 -3.21 2.58
C GLY A 155 -12.87 -2.26 2.66
N LEU A 156 -13.03 -1.11 2.00
CA LEU A 156 -12.03 -0.06 1.94
C LEU A 156 -12.29 1.02 2.98
N LEU A 157 -11.22 1.59 3.53
CA LEU A 157 -11.26 2.75 4.41
C LEU A 157 -10.89 3.99 3.59
N LEU A 158 -11.74 5.03 3.67
CA LEU A 158 -11.57 6.25 2.92
C LEU A 158 -11.30 7.44 3.84
N GLY A 159 -10.41 8.32 3.41
CA GLY A 159 -10.04 9.47 4.23
C GLY A 159 -8.92 10.32 3.69
N SER A 160 -8.19 10.91 4.62
CA SER A 160 -7.08 11.83 4.36
C SER A 160 -5.91 11.57 5.30
N VAL A 161 -4.73 12.06 4.91
CA VAL A 161 -3.53 12.03 5.73
C VAL A 161 -3.04 13.45 5.90
N ALA A 162 -2.73 13.84 7.13
CA ALA A 162 -2.21 15.16 7.46
C ALA A 162 -1.03 15.06 8.43
N ALA A 163 -0.03 15.92 8.25
CA ALA A 163 1.06 16.09 9.20
C ALA A 163 0.79 17.33 10.06
N GLU A 164 0.28 17.14 11.27
CA GLU A 164 -0.10 18.24 12.17
C GLU A 164 0.41 18.00 13.58
N ARG A 165 0.78 19.07 14.29
CA ARG A 165 1.19 18.99 15.71
C ARG A 165 2.31 17.96 15.99
N ARG A 166 3.24 17.77 15.04
CA ARG A 166 4.30 16.74 15.08
C ARG A 166 3.75 15.31 15.16
N ARG A 167 2.59 15.07 14.57
CA ARG A 167 1.99 13.75 14.39
C ARG A 167 1.57 13.58 12.95
N ARG A 168 1.63 12.33 12.49
CA ARG A 168 1.07 11.90 11.21
C ARG A 168 -0.31 11.35 11.46
N ILE A 169 -1.33 12.11 11.09
CA ILE A 169 -2.74 11.80 11.34
C ILE A 169 -3.32 11.11 10.11
N ILE A 170 -3.79 9.88 10.28
CA ILE A 170 -4.64 9.18 9.31
C ILE A 170 -6.07 9.38 9.78
N HIS A 171 -6.83 10.16 9.01
CA HIS A 171 -8.22 10.50 9.32
C HIS A 171 -9.16 9.75 8.39
N ILE A 172 -9.86 8.76 8.94
CA ILE A 172 -10.84 7.92 8.25
C ILE A 172 -12.22 8.57 8.38
N SER A 173 -12.76 9.07 7.29
CA SER A 173 -14.06 9.75 7.26
C SER A 173 -15.19 8.88 6.70
N ASN A 174 -14.88 7.89 5.86
CA ASN A 174 -15.87 7.02 5.24
C ASN A 174 -15.32 5.60 5.04
N SER A 175 -16.20 4.69 4.63
CA SER A 175 -15.85 3.33 4.25
C SER A 175 -16.61 2.90 3.00
N CYS A 176 -16.09 1.92 2.28
CA CYS A 176 -16.77 1.30 1.15
C CYS A 176 -16.75 -0.22 1.34
N PRO A 177 -17.86 -0.82 1.83
CA PRO A 177 -17.99 -2.26 1.95
C PRO A 177 -17.84 -2.98 0.61
N ALA A 178 -17.10 -4.09 0.61
CA ALA A 178 -17.06 -5.05 -0.48
C ALA A 178 -18.27 -5.99 -0.32
N LEU A 179 -19.23 -5.89 -1.23
CA LEU A 179 -20.45 -6.69 -1.16
C LEU A 179 -20.29 -8.01 -1.90
N GLY A 180 -20.93 -9.08 -1.44
CA GLY A 180 -20.83 -10.39 -2.12
C GLY A 180 -19.47 -11.07 -1.92
N THR A 181 -18.84 -10.84 -0.76
CA THR A 181 -17.73 -11.67 -0.31
C THR A 181 -18.19 -13.12 -0.13
N LYS A 182 -17.25 -14.06 -0.26
CA LYS A 182 -17.53 -15.49 -0.09
C LYS A 182 -16.95 -15.97 1.22
N ASP A 183 -17.81 -16.41 2.11
CA ASP A 183 -17.41 -17.01 3.39
C ASP A 183 -16.72 -18.35 3.13
N THR A 184 -15.64 -18.60 3.86
CA THR A 184 -15.05 -19.94 3.97
C THR A 184 -15.16 -20.40 5.43
N PRO A 185 -15.02 -21.70 5.72
CA PRO A 185 -15.11 -22.20 7.09
C PRO A 185 -14.14 -21.51 8.06
N THR A 186 -13.01 -21.01 7.55
CA THR A 186 -11.91 -20.51 8.37
C THR A 186 -11.45 -19.10 7.97
N GLY A 187 -12.05 -18.50 6.95
CA GLY A 187 -11.67 -17.19 6.42
C GLY A 187 -12.71 -16.57 5.48
N LEU A 188 -12.22 -15.70 4.62
CA LEU A 188 -13.01 -14.86 3.73
C LEU A 188 -12.33 -14.76 2.37
N VAL A 189 -13.08 -14.95 1.28
CA VAL A 189 -12.61 -14.65 -0.07
C VAL A 189 -13.27 -13.37 -0.59
N VAL A 190 -12.45 -12.39 -0.91
CA VAL A 190 -12.87 -11.13 -1.55
C VAL A 190 -12.54 -11.22 -3.03
N THR A 191 -13.57 -11.48 -3.84
CA THR A 191 -13.44 -11.64 -5.30
C THR A 191 -13.34 -10.30 -6.03
N PRO A 192 -12.93 -10.27 -7.30
CA PRO A 192 -12.99 -9.05 -8.12
C PRO A 192 -14.39 -8.42 -8.17
N ALA A 193 -15.44 -9.25 -8.19
CA ALA A 193 -16.84 -8.78 -8.13
C ALA A 193 -17.18 -8.14 -6.77
N ALA A 194 -16.58 -8.61 -5.68
CA ALA A 194 -16.77 -7.98 -4.38
C ALA A 194 -16.08 -6.61 -4.29
N TRP A 195 -14.88 -6.50 -4.89
CA TRP A 195 -14.17 -5.23 -4.99
C TRP A 195 -14.87 -4.21 -5.88
N GLU A 196 -15.53 -4.64 -6.96
CA GLU A 196 -16.26 -3.77 -7.88
C GLU A 196 -17.17 -2.79 -7.15
N HIS A 197 -18.03 -3.29 -6.25
CA HIS A 197 -18.93 -2.43 -5.50
C HIS A 197 -18.18 -1.36 -4.68
N ALA A 198 -17.13 -1.75 -3.96
CA ALA A 198 -16.36 -0.83 -3.13
C ALA A 198 -15.64 0.24 -3.97
N LEU A 199 -15.04 -0.17 -5.10
CA LEU A 199 -14.31 0.69 -6.03
C LEU A 199 -15.25 1.69 -6.71
N LEU A 200 -16.39 1.23 -7.22
CA LEU A 200 -17.39 2.09 -7.86
C LEU A 200 -18.05 3.04 -6.86
N THR A 201 -18.33 2.59 -5.64
CA THR A 201 -18.86 3.44 -4.57
C THR A 201 -17.88 4.56 -4.24
N ARG A 202 -16.59 4.22 -4.04
CA ARG A 202 -15.54 5.21 -3.85
C ARG A 202 -15.49 6.21 -5.01
N HIS A 203 -15.48 5.72 -6.25
CA HIS A 203 -15.33 6.56 -7.43
C HIS A 203 -16.50 7.54 -7.59
N ARG A 204 -17.73 7.08 -7.40
CA ARG A 204 -18.95 7.87 -7.65
C ARG A 204 -19.32 8.79 -6.49
N GLN A 205 -19.17 8.32 -5.25
CA GLN A 205 -19.66 9.04 -4.06
C GLN A 205 -18.55 9.80 -3.33
N TYR A 206 -17.31 9.34 -3.44
CA TYR A 206 -16.18 9.88 -2.69
C TYR A 206 -14.95 10.18 -3.56
N PRO A 207 -15.11 10.92 -4.68
CA PRO A 207 -14.02 11.14 -5.65
C PRO A 207 -12.81 11.89 -5.06
N ASN A 208 -13.04 12.67 -4.00
CA ASN A 208 -11.99 13.45 -3.32
C ASN A 208 -11.37 12.73 -2.13
N LEU A 209 -11.90 11.56 -1.74
CA LEU A 209 -11.34 10.77 -0.65
C LEU A 209 -10.37 9.74 -1.20
N ARG A 210 -9.33 9.49 -0.42
CA ARG A 210 -8.28 8.53 -0.74
C ARG A 210 -8.53 7.23 -0.01
N ILE A 211 -8.09 6.13 -0.60
CA ILE A 211 -8.01 4.85 0.11
C ILE A 211 -6.85 4.95 1.10
N VAL A 212 -7.18 4.92 2.40
CA VAL A 212 -6.21 4.99 3.50
C VAL A 212 -6.06 3.65 4.20
N GLY A 213 -6.66 2.59 3.66
CA GLY A 213 -6.59 1.26 4.25
C GLY A 213 -7.77 0.39 3.87
N TRP A 214 -7.92 -0.68 4.64
CA TRP A 214 -8.97 -1.67 4.48
C TRP A 214 -9.45 -2.15 5.85
N PHE A 215 -10.64 -2.73 5.88
CA PHE A 215 -11.16 -3.40 7.06
C PHE A 215 -11.62 -4.81 6.71
N HIS A 216 -11.65 -5.68 7.71
CA HIS A 216 -12.38 -6.94 7.64
C HIS A 216 -13.06 -7.25 8.97
N GLY A 217 -14.23 -7.88 8.88
CA GLY A 217 -14.91 -8.52 9.98
C GLY A 217 -14.63 -10.01 9.96
N HIS A 218 -14.42 -10.60 11.14
CA HIS A 218 -14.29 -12.04 11.30
C HIS A 218 -15.18 -12.54 12.44
N HIS A 219 -15.51 -13.83 12.40
CA HIS A 219 -16.38 -14.47 13.38
C HIS A 219 -15.55 -15.20 14.47
N GLY A 220 -15.66 -14.75 15.73
CA GLY A 220 -15.17 -15.49 16.90
C GLY A 220 -13.64 -15.45 17.11
N ALA A 221 -13.12 -16.46 17.84
CA ALA A 221 -11.77 -16.53 18.41
C ALA A 221 -10.62 -16.78 17.39
N LYS A 222 -10.71 -16.17 16.21
CA LYS A 222 -9.59 -16.08 15.27
C LYS A 222 -8.52 -15.15 15.86
N VAL A 223 -7.25 -15.45 15.61
CA VAL A 223 -6.12 -14.62 16.05
C VAL A 223 -6.31 -13.21 15.47
N PRO A 224 -6.22 -12.14 16.29
CA PRO A 224 -6.34 -10.78 15.78
C PRO A 224 -5.14 -10.51 14.86
N PHE A 225 -5.41 -10.54 13.55
CA PHE A 225 -4.44 -10.42 12.45
C PHE A 225 -3.62 -11.68 12.13
N SER A 226 -4.09 -12.43 11.14
CA SER A 226 -3.49 -13.67 10.63
C SER A 226 -2.30 -13.43 9.69
N GLU A 227 -1.64 -14.52 9.26
CA GLU A 227 -0.63 -14.47 8.21
C GLU A 227 -1.23 -14.03 6.86
N ALA A 228 -2.46 -14.44 6.56
CA ALA A 228 -3.20 -13.98 5.39
C ALA A 228 -3.41 -12.47 5.42
N ASP A 229 -3.82 -11.91 6.57
CA ASP A 229 -4.02 -10.47 6.72
C ASP A 229 -2.70 -9.70 6.56
N SER A 230 -1.62 -10.25 7.09
CA SER A 230 -0.27 -9.71 6.93
C SER A 230 0.18 -9.73 5.47
N PHE A 231 -0.10 -10.80 4.73
CA PHE A 231 0.17 -10.90 3.30
C PHE A 231 -0.64 -9.87 2.52
N VAL A 232 -1.95 -9.76 2.78
CA VAL A 232 -2.83 -8.79 2.12
C VAL A 232 -2.33 -7.36 2.37
N HIS A 233 -2.09 -7.00 3.63
CA HIS A 233 -1.66 -5.66 3.99
C HIS A 233 -0.29 -5.31 3.39
N SER A 234 0.68 -6.22 3.44
CA SER A 234 2.02 -6.01 2.88
C SER A 234 2.07 -5.99 1.35
N SER A 235 1.17 -6.70 0.68
CA SER A 235 1.19 -6.83 -0.78
C SER A 235 0.34 -5.79 -1.50
N PHE A 236 -0.84 -5.48 -0.96
CA PHE A 236 -1.83 -4.63 -1.63
C PHE A 236 -2.01 -3.28 -0.96
N PHE A 237 -1.59 -3.14 0.31
CA PHE A 237 -1.63 -1.89 1.06
C PHE A 237 -0.27 -1.49 1.65
N PRO A 238 0.82 -1.47 0.84
CA PRO A 238 2.19 -1.35 1.33
C PRO A 238 2.57 0.07 1.78
N HIS A 239 1.74 1.08 1.49
CA HIS A 239 2.08 2.46 1.80
C HIS A 239 2.09 2.68 3.32
N PRO A 240 3.09 3.38 3.91
CA PRO A 240 3.15 3.60 5.36
C PRO A 240 1.94 4.33 5.99
N ASN A 241 1.14 5.00 5.17
CA ASN A 241 -0.09 5.68 5.56
C ASN A 241 -1.36 4.84 5.33
N MET A 242 -1.22 3.59 4.91
CA MET A 242 -2.32 2.65 4.85
C MET A 242 -2.42 1.86 6.16
N VAL A 243 -3.64 1.58 6.56
CA VAL A 243 -3.94 0.87 7.80
C VAL A 243 -4.84 -0.34 7.52
N ALA A 244 -4.84 -1.31 8.44
CA ALA A 244 -5.82 -2.40 8.43
C ALA A 244 -6.69 -2.29 9.69
N TYR A 245 -8.00 -2.53 9.56
CA TYR A 245 -8.94 -2.51 10.68
C TYR A 245 -9.62 -3.88 10.80
N ALA A 246 -9.25 -4.65 11.82
CA ALA A 246 -9.81 -5.97 12.08
C ALA A 246 -10.89 -5.87 13.16
N ILE A 247 -12.03 -6.54 12.94
CA ILE A 247 -13.19 -6.47 13.82
C ILE A 247 -13.67 -7.89 14.13
N ASP A 248 -13.69 -8.23 15.41
CA ASP A 248 -14.39 -9.42 15.90
C ASP A 248 -15.87 -9.09 16.03
N THR A 249 -16.67 -9.68 15.14
CA THR A 249 -18.12 -9.45 15.07
C THR A 249 -18.89 -10.01 16.28
N VAL A 250 -18.31 -10.95 17.02
CA VAL A 250 -18.96 -11.59 18.18
C VAL A 250 -18.70 -10.79 19.45
N THR A 251 -17.46 -10.38 19.68
CA THR A 251 -17.09 -9.65 20.89
C THR A 251 -17.20 -8.14 20.75
N GLY A 252 -17.34 -7.64 19.51
CA GLY A 252 -17.29 -6.21 19.19
C GLY A 252 -15.91 -5.59 19.39
N ARG A 253 -14.88 -6.40 19.63
CA ARG A 253 -13.50 -5.91 19.72
C ARG A 253 -13.01 -5.53 18.34
N SER A 254 -12.36 -4.38 18.25
CA SER A 254 -11.78 -3.92 17.00
C SER A 254 -10.39 -3.32 17.21
N GLU A 255 -9.52 -3.55 16.23
CA GLU A 255 -8.10 -3.22 16.33
C GLU A 255 -7.59 -2.68 15.01
N PHE A 256 -6.80 -1.61 15.09
CA PHE A 256 -6.07 -1.09 13.94
C PHE A 256 -4.65 -1.66 13.90
N PHE A 257 -4.16 -1.88 12.69
CA PHE A 257 -2.79 -2.23 12.39
C PHE A 257 -2.19 -1.21 11.43
N TYR A 258 -0.92 -0.87 11.63
CA TYR A 258 -0.26 0.18 10.88
C TYR A 258 1.23 -0.14 10.64
N TRP A 259 1.82 0.56 9.69
CA TRP A 259 3.23 0.48 9.38
C TRP A 259 4.11 1.30 10.33
N ARG A 260 5.10 0.65 10.93
CA ARG A 260 6.21 1.29 11.65
C ARG A 260 7.53 0.65 11.26
N ASN A 261 8.43 1.42 10.67
CA ASN A 261 9.77 0.96 10.27
C ASN A 261 9.75 -0.34 9.43
N GLY A 262 8.76 -0.48 8.53
CA GLY A 262 8.62 -1.66 7.68
C GLY A 262 7.99 -2.89 8.35
N SER A 263 7.55 -2.77 9.60
CA SER A 263 6.80 -3.80 10.31
C SER A 263 5.35 -3.37 10.52
N ILE A 264 4.44 -4.35 10.50
CA ILE A 264 3.02 -4.15 10.82
C ILE A 264 2.86 -4.31 12.33
N LEU A 265 2.34 -3.29 13.00
CA LEU A 265 2.12 -3.28 14.44
C LEU A 265 0.65 -2.98 14.75
N ARG A 266 0.15 -3.59 15.82
CA ARG A 266 -1.14 -3.25 16.42
C ARG A 266 -1.09 -1.85 17.03
N LEU A 267 -2.10 -1.04 16.78
CA LEU A 267 -2.29 0.27 17.40
C LEU A 267 -3.12 0.10 18.70
N PRO A 268 -2.58 0.44 19.88
CA PRO A 268 -3.28 0.24 21.14
C PRO A 268 -4.55 1.07 21.31
N GLN A 269 -4.60 2.24 20.68
CA GLN A 269 -5.70 3.20 20.81
C GLN A 269 -5.80 4.08 19.57
N TYR A 270 -7.03 4.41 19.18
CA TYR A 270 -7.34 5.32 18.09
C TYR A 270 -8.42 6.31 18.54
N GLY A 271 -8.46 7.49 17.93
CA GLY A 271 -9.43 8.53 18.24
C GLY A 271 -10.76 8.32 17.52
N ARG A 272 -11.88 8.60 18.18
CA ARG A 272 -13.20 8.72 17.54
C ARG A 272 -13.59 10.19 17.43
N VAL A 273 -13.72 10.68 16.21
CA VAL A 273 -14.06 12.08 15.94
C VAL A 273 -15.56 12.19 15.74
N HIS A 274 -16.19 13.07 16.52
CA HIS A 274 -17.57 13.46 16.31
C HIS A 274 -17.55 14.78 15.54
N GLN A 275 -17.91 14.77 14.25
CA GLN A 275 -18.34 16.02 13.64
C GLN A 275 -19.64 16.44 14.35
N PRO A 276 -19.75 17.66 14.90
CA PRO A 276 -21.06 18.21 15.19
C PRO A 276 -21.81 18.21 13.87
N GLN A 277 -22.98 17.57 13.83
CA GLN A 277 -23.77 17.50 12.60
C GLN A 277 -23.99 18.92 12.10
N THR A 278 -23.31 19.31 11.02
CA THR A 278 -23.74 20.44 10.22
C THR A 278 -25.03 19.96 9.57
N VAL A 279 -26.15 20.30 10.21
CA VAL A 279 -27.46 20.25 9.58
C VAL A 279 -27.28 20.91 8.23
N SER A 280 -27.46 20.14 7.16
CA SER A 280 -27.49 20.64 5.80
C SER A 280 -28.46 21.83 5.77
N GLU A 281 -27.92 23.05 5.75
CA GLU A 281 -28.71 24.23 5.41
C GLU A 281 -29.09 24.05 3.94
N LYS A 282 -30.24 23.39 3.73
CA LYS A 282 -30.98 23.45 2.48
C LYS A 282 -31.03 24.92 2.05
N SER A 283 -30.34 25.21 0.95
CA SER A 283 -30.65 26.25 -0.03
C SER A 283 -31.41 27.45 0.56
N ARG A 284 -30.73 28.29 1.34
CA ARG A 284 -31.18 29.67 1.51
C ARG A 284 -30.65 30.45 0.30
N LYS A 285 -31.56 30.72 -0.64
CA LYS A 285 -31.32 31.63 -1.78
C LYS A 285 -30.68 32.92 -1.27
N PRO A 286 -29.66 33.48 -1.96
CA PRO A 286 -29.06 34.72 -1.51
C PRO A 286 -30.10 35.84 -1.62
N LEU A 287 -30.48 36.39 -0.47
CA LEU A 287 -31.26 37.62 -0.41
C LEU A 287 -30.38 38.76 -0.91
N ALA A 288 -30.68 39.24 -2.12
CA ALA A 288 -30.11 40.45 -2.66
C ALA A 288 -30.41 41.63 -1.72
N ARG A 289 -29.37 42.28 -1.21
CA ARG A 289 -29.47 43.61 -0.61
C ARG A 289 -28.11 44.30 -0.65
N GLY A 290 -28.01 45.31 -1.52
CA GLY A 290 -26.83 46.15 -1.62
C GLY A 290 -26.67 47.09 -0.44
N TRP A 291 -25.43 47.35 -0.04
CA TRP A 291 -24.88 48.70 0.14
C TRP A 291 -23.38 48.66 0.49
N ARG A 292 -22.62 49.47 -0.27
CA ARG A 292 -21.55 50.38 0.18
C ARG A 292 -20.16 49.83 0.56
N MET A 293 -19.29 49.89 -0.45
CA MET A 293 -17.94 50.48 -0.42
C MET A 293 -17.58 51.21 0.89
N SER A 294 -16.50 50.80 1.58
CA SER A 294 -15.51 51.64 2.31
C SER A 294 -14.63 50.81 3.26
N ALA A 295 -13.59 50.15 2.75
CA ALA A 295 -12.50 49.62 3.60
C ALA A 295 -11.13 49.56 2.89
N LEU A 296 -11.07 49.77 1.57
CA LEU A 296 -9.84 49.60 0.78
C LEU A 296 -8.93 50.85 0.75
N VAL A 297 -9.35 51.99 1.31
CA VAL A 297 -8.57 53.25 1.26
C VAL A 297 -7.65 53.41 2.48
N LEU A 298 -7.83 52.63 3.55
CA LEU A 298 -7.06 52.81 4.79
C LEU A 298 -5.73 52.02 4.82
N CYS A 299 -5.61 50.94 4.03
CA CYS A 299 -4.43 50.06 4.08
C CYS A 299 -3.24 50.56 3.24
N VAL A 300 -3.46 51.43 2.26
CA VAL A 300 -2.37 51.96 1.40
C VAL A 300 -1.62 53.11 2.07
N ALA A 301 -2.23 53.83 3.02
CA ALA A 301 -1.60 54.94 3.73
C ALA A 301 -0.59 54.49 4.81
N LEU A 302 -0.70 53.28 5.34
CA LEU A 302 0.16 52.79 6.43
C LEU A 302 1.48 52.16 5.97
N VAL A 303 1.55 51.70 4.71
CA VAL A 303 2.79 51.11 4.14
C VAL A 303 3.77 52.19 3.64
N ALA A 304 3.29 53.39 3.32
CA ALA A 304 4.13 54.50 2.86
C ALA A 304 4.88 55.24 4.00
N LEU A 305 4.50 55.03 5.27
CA LEU A 305 5.15 55.67 6.43
C LEU A 305 6.25 54.82 7.09
N ALA A 306 6.37 53.53 6.75
CA ALA A 306 7.41 52.64 7.31
C ALA A 306 8.67 52.52 6.42
N GLY A 307 8.64 53.03 5.18
CA GLY A 307 9.78 52.97 4.24
C GLY A 307 10.79 54.13 4.37
N GLY A 308 10.56 55.09 5.26
CA GLY A 308 11.32 56.36 5.32
C GLY A 308 12.36 56.47 6.43
N LEU A 309 12.72 55.39 7.14
CA LEU A 309 13.57 55.45 8.33
C LEU A 309 14.68 54.39 8.42
N TYR A 310 15.08 53.79 7.29
CA TYR A 310 16.27 52.93 7.23
C TYR A 310 17.27 53.45 6.20
N TRP A 311 17.94 54.54 6.56
CA TRP A 311 19.23 54.91 5.96
C TRP A 311 20.17 55.28 7.11
N GLY A 312 21.27 54.54 7.25
CA GLY A 312 22.41 55.02 8.04
C GLY A 312 23.18 53.96 8.81
N VAL A 313 24.45 53.81 8.40
CA VAL A 313 25.61 53.36 9.18
C VAL A 313 25.71 51.83 9.35
N GLY A 314 26.84 51.18 9.09
CA GLY A 314 28.19 51.62 8.76
C GLY A 314 29.09 50.39 8.59
N GLU A 315 30.15 50.59 7.82
CA GLU A 315 31.19 49.64 7.45
C GLU A 315 32.24 49.56 8.58
N GLU A 316 32.66 48.37 9.00
CA GLU A 316 33.99 48.21 9.57
C GLU A 316 34.57 46.80 9.42
N THR A 317 35.75 46.77 8.83
CA THR A 317 36.61 45.62 8.57
C THR A 317 37.26 45.09 9.84
N SER A 318 37.46 43.78 9.94
CA SER A 318 38.63 43.21 10.63
C SER A 318 38.98 41.81 10.13
N ARG A 319 40.27 41.68 9.80
CA ARG A 319 40.96 40.48 9.31
C ARG A 319 41.07 39.43 10.43
N VAL A 320 40.86 38.17 10.08
CA VAL A 320 41.52 37.05 10.79
C VAL A 320 42.11 36.07 9.78
N ARG A 321 43.42 35.86 9.93
CA ARG A 321 44.28 34.90 9.23
C ARG A 321 43.80 33.46 9.44
N GLN A 322 43.83 32.63 8.39
CA GLN A 322 44.07 31.19 8.55
C GLN A 322 45.00 30.66 7.47
N SER A 323 46.00 29.93 7.97
CA SER A 323 47.05 29.19 7.29
C SER A 323 46.61 27.76 6.93
N ALA A 324 47.06 27.26 5.78
CA ALA A 324 47.20 25.82 5.50
C ALA A 324 48.58 25.31 6.01
N PRO A 325 49.01 24.03 5.88
CA PRO A 325 48.39 22.85 5.21
C PRO A 325 48.55 21.51 5.99
N VAL A 326 48.17 20.37 5.38
CA VAL A 326 49.03 19.17 5.12
C VAL A 326 48.18 17.90 4.93
N VAL A 327 48.36 17.28 3.76
CA VAL A 327 47.90 15.94 3.36
C VAL A 327 48.93 14.89 3.77
N ARG A 328 48.51 13.72 4.28
CA ARG A 328 49.37 12.53 4.39
C ARG A 328 48.69 11.26 3.88
N ARG A 329 49.51 10.45 3.20
CA ARG A 329 49.23 9.23 2.43
C ARG A 329 49.98 8.05 3.07
N VAL A 330 49.36 6.88 3.18
CA VAL A 330 50.04 5.57 3.36
C VAL A 330 49.18 4.51 2.63
N LYS A 331 49.55 4.04 1.43
CA LYS A 331 50.41 2.89 1.04
C LYS A 331 49.85 1.49 1.39
N SER A 332 49.56 0.75 0.32
CA SER A 332 49.21 -0.67 0.22
C SER A 332 50.42 -1.61 0.36
N LEU A 333 50.20 -2.83 0.84
CA LEU A 333 51.01 -4.02 0.52
C LEU A 333 50.10 -5.26 0.41
N THR A 334 50.26 -6.02 -0.66
CA THR A 334 49.78 -7.39 -0.93
C THR A 334 51.02 -8.30 -1.15
N PRO A 335 50.95 -9.61 -1.47
CA PRO A 335 50.05 -10.73 -1.10
C PRO A 335 50.84 -12.01 -0.68
N LYS A 336 50.16 -13.12 -0.31
CA LYS A 336 50.64 -14.49 -0.62
C LYS A 336 49.52 -15.54 -0.62
N LYS A 337 49.52 -16.40 -1.65
CA LYS A 337 48.57 -17.47 -1.98
C LYS A 337 49.27 -18.84 -1.97
N LYS A 338 48.59 -19.88 -1.46
CA LYS A 338 48.59 -21.31 -1.90
C LYS A 338 47.48 -22.03 -1.09
N ALA A 339 46.35 -22.39 -1.71
CA ALA A 339 45.96 -23.71 -2.29
C ALA A 339 45.46 -24.74 -1.24
N GLN A 340 44.41 -25.57 -1.40
CA GLN A 340 43.04 -25.54 -1.97
C GLN A 340 42.41 -26.93 -1.67
N SER A 341 41.15 -27.02 -1.22
CA SER A 341 40.21 -28.14 -1.48
C SER A 341 38.77 -27.63 -1.22
N PRO A 342 37.70 -28.20 -1.83
CA PRO A 342 36.58 -27.43 -2.39
C PRO A 342 35.66 -26.88 -1.29
N LEU A 343 35.90 -25.65 -0.89
CA LEU A 343 35.08 -24.94 0.09
C LEU A 343 33.92 -24.25 -0.64
N THR A 344 32.72 -24.78 -0.45
CA THR A 344 31.49 -23.98 -0.38
C THR A 344 31.84 -22.66 0.32
N LYS A 345 31.58 -21.52 -0.32
CA LYS A 345 31.93 -20.22 0.27
C LYS A 345 31.37 -20.16 1.69
N PRO A 346 32.16 -19.73 2.70
CA PRO A 346 31.68 -19.69 4.07
C PRO A 346 30.48 -18.73 4.17
N ASP A 347 29.46 -19.14 4.91
CA ASP A 347 28.24 -18.35 5.10
C ASP A 347 28.60 -16.96 5.66
N ARG A 348 28.05 -15.92 5.03
CA ARG A 348 28.22 -14.56 5.56
C ARG A 348 27.38 -14.44 6.82
N VAL A 349 27.97 -14.02 7.93
CA VAL A 349 27.20 -13.77 9.15
C VAL A 349 26.76 -12.32 9.18
N TYR A 350 25.46 -12.08 9.22
CA TYR A 350 24.84 -10.76 9.32
C TYR A 350 24.28 -10.54 10.73
N VAL A 351 24.46 -9.33 11.26
CA VAL A 351 23.91 -8.93 12.57
C VAL A 351 22.66 -8.10 12.30
N LEU A 352 21.51 -8.55 12.79
CA LEU A 352 20.24 -7.85 12.61
C LEU A 352 20.27 -6.49 13.30
N THR A 353 19.88 -5.45 12.58
CA THR A 353 19.75 -4.08 13.12
C THR A 353 18.30 -3.76 13.48
N GLU A 354 18.04 -2.64 14.15
CA GLU A 354 16.70 -2.20 14.61
C GLU A 354 15.64 -2.05 13.48
N ARG A 355 16.04 -2.21 12.21
CA ARG A 355 15.19 -2.03 11.02
C ARG A 355 15.18 -3.24 10.09
N ASP A 356 15.84 -4.34 10.46
CA ASP A 356 15.89 -5.55 9.64
C ASP A 356 14.78 -6.53 10.03
N ASN A 357 14.08 -7.07 9.02
CA ASN A 357 13.34 -8.32 9.15
C ASN A 357 13.84 -9.32 8.09
N LEU A 358 13.56 -10.61 8.27
CA LEU A 358 14.07 -11.65 7.36
C LEU A 358 13.70 -11.40 5.89
N TRP A 359 12.53 -10.83 5.63
CA TRP A 359 12.09 -10.46 4.28
C TRP A 359 12.97 -9.37 3.66
N PHE A 360 13.25 -8.28 4.38
CA PHE A 360 14.14 -7.22 3.90
C PHE A 360 15.59 -7.68 3.81
N VAL A 361 16.05 -8.55 4.72
CA VAL A 361 17.36 -9.19 4.63
C VAL A 361 17.45 -10.01 3.35
N CYS A 362 16.45 -10.86 3.06
CA CYS A 362 16.43 -11.65 1.83
C CYS A 362 16.33 -10.78 0.58
N LYS A 363 15.48 -9.75 0.58
CA LYS A 363 15.41 -8.77 -0.51
C LYS A 363 16.74 -8.06 -0.75
N ARG A 364 17.46 -7.71 0.32
CA ARG A 364 18.76 -7.03 0.26
C ARG A 364 19.90 -7.93 -0.22
N PHE A 365 19.97 -9.17 0.24
CA PHE A 365 21.09 -10.08 -0.06
C PHE A 365 20.85 -10.97 -1.28
N TYR A 366 19.60 -11.26 -1.63
CA TYR A 366 19.23 -12.19 -2.70
C TYR A 366 18.36 -11.58 -3.80
N GLY A 367 17.95 -10.30 -3.64
CA GLY A 367 17.03 -9.61 -4.54
C GLY A 367 15.59 -10.09 -4.41
N ASP A 368 15.30 -10.98 -3.46
CA ASP A 368 14.04 -11.71 -3.36
C ASP A 368 13.68 -11.92 -1.89
N GLY A 369 12.61 -11.26 -1.43
CA GLY A 369 12.14 -11.34 -0.04
C GLY A 369 11.40 -12.64 0.28
N THR A 370 10.93 -13.37 -0.73
CA THR A 370 10.15 -14.62 -0.55
C THR A 370 10.99 -15.74 0.05
N LEU A 371 12.32 -15.62 0.02
CA LEU A 371 13.26 -16.57 0.64
C LEU A 371 13.32 -16.47 2.18
N ALA A 372 12.59 -15.56 2.81
CA ALA A 372 12.59 -15.36 4.25
C ALA A 372 12.25 -16.61 5.08
N PRO A 373 11.25 -17.44 4.74
CA PRO A 373 10.93 -18.65 5.49
C PRO A 373 12.04 -19.71 5.39
N ILE A 374 12.64 -19.84 4.19
CA ILE A 374 13.72 -20.80 3.93
C ILE A 374 15.00 -20.37 4.65
N LEU A 375 15.30 -19.07 4.66
CA LEU A 375 16.41 -18.53 5.43
C LEU A 375 16.19 -18.71 6.95
N ALA A 376 14.95 -18.60 7.42
CA ALA A 376 14.61 -18.87 8.82
C ALA A 376 14.85 -20.34 9.20
N LYS A 377 14.38 -21.29 8.36
CA LYS A 377 14.64 -22.73 8.49
C LYS A 377 16.13 -23.03 8.51
N TYR A 378 16.91 -22.42 7.60
CA TYR A 378 18.37 -22.56 7.54
C TYR A 378 19.08 -22.09 8.82
N ASN A 379 18.54 -21.07 9.48
CA ASN A 379 19.08 -20.50 10.71
C ASN A 379 18.51 -21.13 11.99
N GLY A 380 17.66 -22.14 11.88
CA GLY A 380 17.02 -22.80 13.03
C GLY A 380 16.07 -21.88 13.80
N LEU A 381 15.46 -20.90 13.13
CA LEU A 381 14.51 -19.96 13.74
C LEU A 381 13.11 -20.56 13.73
N THR A 382 12.44 -20.55 14.88
CA THR A 382 11.06 -21.08 15.05
C THR A 382 9.98 -20.17 14.50
N SER A 383 10.29 -18.88 14.25
CA SER A 383 9.35 -17.92 13.68
C SER A 383 10.09 -16.81 12.91
N VAL A 384 9.48 -16.34 11.82
CA VAL A 384 9.96 -15.24 10.96
C VAL A 384 9.71 -13.85 11.57
N THR A 385 8.81 -13.73 12.56
CA THR A 385 8.40 -12.46 13.17
C THR A 385 9.10 -12.16 14.51
N ASN A 386 9.65 -13.18 15.18
CA ASN A 386 10.32 -13.02 16.48
C ASN A 386 11.85 -12.86 16.35
N LEU A 387 12.29 -11.82 15.63
CA LEU A 387 13.70 -11.49 15.49
C LEU A 387 14.14 -10.45 16.52
N GLN A 388 15.31 -10.64 17.13
CA GLN A 388 15.89 -9.70 18.08
C GLN A 388 16.99 -8.85 17.43
N VAL A 389 17.00 -7.56 17.76
CA VAL A 389 18.08 -6.65 17.37
C VAL A 389 19.41 -7.14 17.95
N GLY A 390 20.45 -7.20 17.13
CA GLY A 390 21.77 -7.74 17.50
C GLY A 390 21.92 -9.25 17.30
N GLN A 391 20.85 -9.97 16.94
CA GLN A 391 20.91 -11.40 16.65
C GLN A 391 21.72 -11.67 15.37
N ARG A 392 22.59 -12.69 15.42
CA ARG A 392 23.45 -13.08 14.31
C ARG A 392 22.76 -14.16 13.48
N ILE A 393 22.59 -13.91 12.19
CA ILE A 393 22.03 -14.88 11.24
C ILE A 393 23.06 -15.20 10.14
N LYS A 394 23.09 -16.45 9.71
CA LYS A 394 23.89 -16.94 8.58
C LYS A 394 23.14 -16.66 7.28
N ILE A 395 23.86 -16.06 6.34
CA ILE A 395 23.41 -15.71 4.99
C ILE A 395 24.21 -16.60 4.02
N PRO A 396 23.69 -17.80 3.67
CA PRO A 396 24.34 -18.70 2.71
C PRO A 396 24.21 -18.17 1.28
N GLU A 397 24.87 -18.82 0.31
CA GLU A 397 24.64 -18.50 -1.11
C GLU A 397 23.19 -18.82 -1.53
N LYS A 398 22.64 -18.02 -2.45
CA LYS A 398 21.25 -18.16 -2.94
C LYS A 398 20.97 -19.59 -3.44
N SER A 399 21.93 -20.23 -4.10
CA SER A 399 21.83 -21.60 -4.61
C SER A 399 21.69 -22.68 -3.52
N VAL A 400 22.05 -22.38 -2.28
CA VAL A 400 21.84 -23.26 -1.12
C VAL A 400 20.40 -23.15 -0.64
N LEU A 401 19.85 -21.93 -0.57
CA LEU A 401 18.45 -21.71 -0.20
C LEU A 401 17.49 -22.29 -1.24
N MET A 402 17.80 -22.16 -2.54
CA MET A 402 16.95 -22.73 -3.60
C MET A 402 16.92 -24.27 -3.57
N ARG A 403 18.02 -24.93 -3.18
CA ARG A 403 18.01 -26.39 -3.00
C ARG A 403 17.19 -26.82 -1.78
N LEU A 404 17.22 -26.02 -0.70
CA LEU A 404 16.44 -26.26 0.51
C LEU A 404 14.95 -25.94 0.38
N SER A 405 14.55 -25.24 -0.70
CA SER A 405 13.12 -25.07 -1.04
C SER A 405 12.56 -26.22 -1.86
N GLU A 406 13.43 -27.04 -2.46
CA GLU A 406 13.05 -28.23 -3.23
C GLU A 406 13.00 -29.50 -2.35
N GLU A 407 13.48 -29.42 -1.10
CA GLU A 407 13.44 -30.43 -0.04
C GLU A 407 12.35 -30.13 1.02
#